data_AF-A0AA86NA39-F1
#
_entry.id   AF-A0AA86NA39-F1
#
_cell.length_a   1.000
_cell.length_b   1.000
_cell.length_c   1.000
_cell.angle_alpha   90.00
_cell.angle_beta   90.00
_cell.angle_gamma   90.00
#
_symmetry.space_group_name_H-M   'P 1'
#
loop_
_entity.id
_entity.type
_entity.pdbx_description
1 polymer ?
#
loop_
_entity_poly.entity_id
_entity_poly.type
_entity_poly.pdbx_seq_one_letter_code
_entity_poly.pdbx_strand_id
1 'polypeptide(L)'
;MFCLGCTLIETQSYLFAGLSFVGFIIGITGFIFIENRHPDPILPLFLLKNPVSDLFALNVMTFMIVVSVSWMLPQLEDQSSVVGLIQTIISVLSFVTSIILPFATKNIVFRYSLYVAYIWALFCMAIWIIFDLMSFYILTNMGLLTAMQILYSLTLMAAAPRYASKLSAFPTTSRTVGNSLGLCIFSSITQSICNWQQKIGKSHHDAFVIGSQISVIIMCILQLFMIVDAVFRLGNSRKELGKKGYKDTFIRELQEEEGEALLIKRSESLIVQKFFLKE
;
A
#
# COMPACT_ATOMS: atom_id res chain seq x y z
N MET A 1 10.31 -6.19 14.85
CA MET A 1 10.48 -5.08 15.82
C MET A 1 9.31 -4.10 15.78
N PHE A 2 8.92 -3.52 14.64
CA PHE A 2 7.74 -2.63 14.56
C PHE A 2 6.45 -3.27 15.09
N CYS A 3 6.07 -4.44 14.56
CA CYS A 3 4.88 -5.15 15.02
C CYS A 3 4.95 -5.54 16.50
N LEU A 4 6.13 -5.93 17.00
CA LEU A 4 6.36 -6.18 18.42
C LEU A 4 6.08 -4.92 19.26
N GLY A 5 6.52 -3.75 18.78
CA GLY A 5 6.22 -2.46 19.41
C GLY A 5 4.72 -2.18 19.48
N CYS A 6 3.97 -2.42 18.40
CA CYS A 6 2.51 -2.28 18.38
C CYS A 6 1.81 -3.24 19.37
N THR A 7 2.23 -4.50 19.43
CA THR A 7 1.69 -5.48 20.40
C THR A 7 2.01 -5.09 21.84
N LEU A 8 3.19 -4.51 22.11
CA LEU A 8 3.56 -4.07 23.46
C LEU A 8 2.83 -2.80 23.89
N ILE A 9 2.42 -1.94 22.95
CA ILE A 9 1.49 -0.83 23.24
C ILE A 9 0.15 -1.37 23.71
N GLU A 10 -0.37 -2.41 23.04
CA GLU A 10 -1.63 -3.05 23.40
C GLU A 10 -1.61 -3.62 24.82
N THR A 11 -0.51 -4.27 25.22
CA THR A 11 -0.31 -4.82 26.57
C THR A 11 0.13 -3.77 27.61
N GLN A 12 0.04 -2.47 27.29
CA GLN A 12 0.41 -1.34 28.16
C GLN A 12 1.86 -1.35 28.65
N SER A 13 2.73 -2.10 27.96
CA SER A 13 4.16 -2.22 28.27
C SER A 13 4.96 -1.15 27.52
N TYR A 14 4.68 0.13 27.82
CA TYR A 14 5.18 1.28 27.05
C TYR A 14 6.71 1.35 26.94
N LEU A 15 7.45 0.94 27.99
CA LEU A 15 8.91 0.95 27.99
C LEU A 15 9.49 -0.05 26.98
N PHE A 16 9.00 -1.28 26.97
CA PHE A 16 9.41 -2.31 26.01
C PHE A 16 8.94 -1.99 24.59
N ALA A 17 7.78 -1.34 24.44
CA ALA A 17 7.32 -0.82 23.16
C ALA A 17 8.31 0.21 22.60
N GLY A 18 8.72 1.19 23.43
CA GLY A 18 9.72 2.19 23.06
C GLY A 18 11.04 1.57 22.60
N LEU A 19 11.57 0.60 23.35
CA LEU A 19 12.78 -0.15 22.96
C LEU A 19 12.62 -0.87 21.62
N SER A 20 11.44 -1.44 21.35
CA SER A 20 11.15 -2.13 20.09
C SER A 20 11.10 -1.16 18.90
N PHE A 21 10.59 0.06 19.09
CA PHE A 21 10.63 1.10 18.06
C PHE A 21 12.05 1.61 17.80
N VAL A 22 12.86 1.80 18.85
CA VAL A 22 14.27 2.17 18.69
C VAL A 22 15.01 1.09 17.90
N GLY A 23 14.83 -0.19 18.26
CA GLY A 23 15.41 -1.31 17.52
C GLY A 23 14.94 -1.38 16.06
N PHE A 24 13.68 -1.03 15.78
CA PHE A 24 13.16 -0.92 14.41
C PHE A 24 13.83 0.20 13.62
N ILE A 25 13.98 1.39 14.20
CA ILE A 25 14.67 2.52 13.55
C ILE A 25 16.12 2.14 13.24
N ILE A 26 16.85 1.58 14.21
CA ILE A 26 18.23 1.11 14.01
C ILE A 26 18.28 0.06 12.89
N GLY A 27 17.35 -0.90 12.90
CA GLY A 27 17.26 -1.94 11.87
C GLY A 27 17.03 -1.37 10.47
N ILE A 28 16.12 -0.39 10.32
CA ILE A 28 15.88 0.29 9.04
C ILE A 28 17.11 1.09 8.60
N THR A 29 17.71 1.86 9.49
CA THR A 29 18.91 2.65 9.17
C THR A 29 20.06 1.75 8.74
N GLY A 30 20.27 0.63 9.44
CA GLY A 30 21.26 -0.39 9.08
C GLY A 30 20.96 -1.03 7.73
N PHE A 31 19.70 -1.40 7.48
CA PHE A 31 19.27 -1.93 6.19
C PHE A 31 19.54 -0.95 5.05
N ILE A 32 19.13 0.31 5.18
CA ILE A 32 19.37 1.36 4.15
C ILE A 32 20.87 1.52 3.87
N PHE A 33 21.71 1.49 4.92
CA PHE A 33 23.15 1.65 4.76
C PHE A 33 23.80 0.47 4.03
N ILE A 34 23.42 -0.77 4.39
CA ILE A 34 23.90 -1.99 3.74
C ILE A 34 23.43 -2.02 2.28
N GLU A 35 22.16 -1.72 2.05
CA GLU A 35 21.52 -1.75 0.73
C GLU A 35 22.17 -0.74 -0.24
N ASN A 36 22.51 0.45 0.26
CA ASN A 36 23.21 1.46 -0.52
C ASN A 36 24.65 1.06 -0.89
N ARG A 37 25.26 0.11 -0.17
CA ARG A 37 26.62 -0.38 -0.45
C ARG A 37 26.67 -1.67 -1.25
N HIS A 38 25.59 -2.46 -1.29
CA HIS A 38 25.59 -3.75 -1.99
C HIS A 38 25.52 -3.56 -3.52
N PRO A 39 26.29 -4.33 -4.33
CA PRO A 39 26.30 -4.22 -5.79
C PRO A 39 24.94 -4.63 -6.40
N ASP A 40 24.31 -5.65 -5.83
CA ASP A 40 22.96 -6.11 -6.17
C ASP A 40 22.02 -5.89 -4.98
N PRO A 41 21.39 -4.70 -4.86
CA PRO A 41 20.40 -4.45 -3.83
C PRO A 41 19.12 -5.25 -4.11
N ILE A 42 18.53 -5.80 -3.04
CA ILE A 42 17.22 -6.42 -3.00
C ILE A 42 16.13 -5.40 -3.39
N LEU A 43 16.22 -4.19 -2.84
CA LEU A 43 15.36 -3.06 -3.12
C LEU A 43 16.21 -1.91 -3.68
N PRO A 44 16.21 -1.69 -5.01
CA PRO A 44 17.01 -0.66 -5.64
C PRO A 44 16.48 0.73 -5.27
N LEU A 45 16.93 1.27 -4.13
CA LEU A 45 16.52 2.59 -3.60
C LEU A 45 16.76 3.72 -4.61
N PHE A 46 17.73 3.56 -5.51
CA PHE A 46 17.98 4.52 -6.60
C PHE A 46 16.82 4.61 -7.62
N LEU A 47 15.99 3.56 -7.73
CA LEU A 47 14.77 3.56 -8.56
C LEU A 47 13.56 4.13 -7.82
N LEU A 48 13.60 4.30 -6.49
CA LEU A 48 12.56 4.94 -5.68
C LEU A 48 12.61 6.48 -5.80
N LYS A 49 12.59 6.98 -7.03
CA LYS A 49 12.40 8.40 -7.33
C LYS A 49 11.02 8.64 -7.91
N ASN A 50 10.61 9.90 -8.03
CA ASN A 50 9.35 10.25 -8.71
C ASN A 50 9.41 9.74 -10.17
N PRO A 51 8.40 9.01 -10.68
CA PRO A 51 7.09 8.69 -10.09
C PRO A 51 6.98 7.34 -9.34
N VAL A 52 8.03 6.52 -9.37
CA VAL A 52 8.04 5.17 -8.77
C VAL A 52 7.87 5.22 -7.24
N SER A 53 8.45 6.22 -6.57
CA SER A 53 8.25 6.43 -5.12
C SER A 53 6.78 6.61 -4.75
N ASP A 54 6.04 7.37 -5.56
CA ASP A 54 4.65 7.73 -5.31
C ASP A 54 3.76 6.52 -5.57
N LEU A 55 4.05 5.76 -6.64
CA LEU A 55 3.41 4.46 -6.91
C LEU A 55 3.68 3.43 -5.82
N PHE A 56 4.90 3.37 -5.30
CA PHE A 56 5.24 2.47 -4.19
C PHE A 56 4.46 2.82 -2.93
N ALA A 57 4.42 4.12 -2.56
CA ALA A 57 3.67 4.60 -1.41
C ALA A 57 2.17 4.28 -1.54
N LEU A 58 1.58 4.53 -2.71
CA LEU A 58 0.18 4.18 -2.98
C LEU A 58 -0.06 2.68 -2.86
N ASN A 59 0.81 1.83 -3.42
CA ASN A 59 0.67 0.39 -3.24
C ASN A 59 0.69 -0.01 -1.75
N VAL A 60 1.65 0.51 -0.97
CA VAL A 60 1.75 0.23 0.46
C VAL A 60 0.44 0.61 1.16
N MET A 61 -0.09 1.82 0.93
CA MET A 61 -1.34 2.27 1.54
C MET A 61 -2.55 1.43 1.10
N THR A 62 -2.65 1.05 -0.18
CA THR A 62 -3.74 0.19 -0.66
C THR A 62 -3.69 -1.18 0.01
N PHE A 63 -2.50 -1.80 0.13
CA PHE A 63 -2.35 -3.07 0.84
C PHE A 63 -2.64 -2.95 2.34
N MET A 64 -2.22 -1.85 2.98
CA MET A 64 -2.59 -1.57 4.37
C MET A 64 -4.10 -1.56 4.57
N ILE A 65 -4.86 -0.92 3.67
CA ILE A 65 -6.33 -0.87 3.80
C ILE A 65 -6.93 -2.25 3.51
N VAL A 66 -6.56 -2.90 2.41
CA VAL A 66 -7.14 -4.20 2.02
C VAL A 66 -6.94 -5.26 3.09
N VAL A 67 -5.74 -5.39 3.66
CA VAL A 67 -5.50 -6.40 4.69
C VAL A 67 -6.32 -6.11 5.95
N SER A 68 -6.49 -4.83 6.29
CA SER A 68 -7.14 -4.44 7.54
C SER A 68 -8.64 -4.61 7.46
N VAL A 69 -9.23 -4.26 6.31
CA VAL A 69 -10.63 -4.59 5.98
C VAL A 69 -10.84 -6.11 6.01
N SER A 70 -9.94 -6.88 5.39
CA SER A 70 -10.04 -8.35 5.36
C SER A 70 -9.91 -9.00 6.75
N TRP A 71 -9.09 -8.41 7.64
CA TRP A 71 -8.91 -8.87 9.00
C TRP A 71 -10.12 -8.60 9.90
N MET A 72 -10.85 -7.51 9.65
CA MET A 72 -12.06 -7.16 10.41
C MET A 72 -13.24 -8.11 10.15
N LEU A 73 -13.40 -8.59 8.90
CA LEU A 73 -14.56 -9.40 8.51
C LEU A 73 -14.84 -10.61 9.43
N PRO A 74 -13.87 -11.52 9.71
CA PRO A 74 -14.12 -12.67 10.59
C PRO A 74 -14.34 -12.29 12.07
N GLN A 75 -14.11 -11.03 12.44
CA GLN A 75 -14.35 -10.53 13.81
C GLN A 75 -15.70 -9.84 13.95
N LEU A 76 -16.29 -9.40 12.83
CA LEU A 76 -17.65 -8.84 12.78
C LEU A 76 -18.71 -9.91 12.50
N GLU A 77 -18.34 -10.97 11.77
CA GLU A 77 -19.25 -12.06 11.41
C GLU A 77 -18.85 -13.37 12.09
N ASP A 78 -19.69 -13.83 13.03
CA ASP A 78 -19.45 -15.06 13.80
C ASP A 78 -19.57 -16.33 12.92
N GLN A 79 -20.28 -16.24 11.79
CA GLN A 79 -20.52 -17.38 10.91
C GLN A 79 -19.38 -17.56 9.90
N SER A 80 -18.51 -18.53 10.14
CA SER A 80 -17.39 -18.85 9.25
C SER A 80 -17.80 -19.17 7.81
N SER A 81 -19.00 -19.73 7.61
CA SER A 81 -19.57 -20.01 6.28
C SER A 81 -19.85 -18.74 5.49
N VAL A 82 -20.40 -17.70 6.13
CA VAL A 82 -20.69 -16.40 5.54
C VAL A 82 -19.39 -15.71 5.13
N VAL A 83 -18.38 -15.71 6.01
CA VAL A 83 -17.05 -15.17 5.71
C VAL A 83 -16.45 -15.85 4.47
N GLY A 84 -16.52 -17.18 4.38
CA GLY A 84 -16.03 -17.94 3.23
C GLY A 84 -16.77 -17.62 1.92
N LEU A 85 -18.10 -17.45 1.99
CA LEU A 85 -18.91 -17.04 0.84
C LEU A 85 -18.55 -15.63 0.37
N ILE A 86 -18.38 -14.68 1.29
CA ILE A 86 -17.98 -13.30 0.98
C ILE A 86 -16.63 -13.29 0.26
N GLN A 87 -15.64 -14.02 0.76
CA GLN A 87 -14.31 -14.11 0.13
C GLN A 87 -14.37 -14.77 -1.26
N THR A 88 -15.25 -15.76 -1.43
CA THR A 88 -15.50 -16.38 -2.74
C THR A 88 -16.09 -15.37 -3.72
N ILE A 89 -17.10 -14.60 -3.29
CA ILE A 89 -17.72 -13.55 -4.12
C ILE A 89 -16.68 -12.49 -4.51
N ILE A 90 -15.87 -12.01 -3.56
CA ILE A 90 -14.79 -11.05 -3.84
C ILE A 90 -13.81 -11.61 -4.86
N SER A 91 -13.42 -12.89 -4.74
CA SER A 91 -12.50 -13.55 -5.67
C SER A 91 -13.09 -13.67 -7.08
N VAL A 92 -14.37 -14.04 -7.20
CA VAL A 92 -15.08 -14.09 -8.48
C VAL A 92 -15.18 -12.69 -9.11
N LEU A 93 -15.55 -11.68 -8.33
CA LEU A 93 -15.61 -10.30 -8.80
C LEU A 93 -14.24 -9.77 -9.22
N SER A 94 -13.18 -10.11 -8.49
CA SER A 94 -11.78 -9.78 -8.84
C SER A 94 -11.36 -10.42 -10.16
N PHE A 95 -11.76 -11.65 -10.40
CA PHE A 95 -11.51 -12.34 -11.67
C PHE A 95 -12.25 -11.64 -12.83
N VAL A 96 -13.54 -11.33 -12.65
CA VAL A 96 -14.34 -10.61 -13.64
C VAL A 96 -13.77 -9.22 -13.93
N THR A 97 -13.37 -8.47 -12.90
CA THR A 97 -12.73 -7.15 -13.08
C THR A 97 -11.40 -7.26 -13.81
N SER A 98 -10.60 -8.29 -13.55
CA SER A 98 -9.34 -8.51 -14.28
C SER A 98 -9.56 -8.69 -15.78
N ILE A 99 -10.68 -9.29 -16.19
CA ILE A 99 -11.05 -9.46 -17.60
C ILE A 99 -11.56 -8.14 -18.20
N ILE A 100 -12.35 -7.37 -17.45
CA ILE A 100 -12.96 -6.11 -17.93
C ILE A 100 -11.95 -4.97 -17.99
N LEU A 101 -11.01 -4.93 -17.06
CA LEU A 101 -10.08 -3.81 -16.87
C LEU A 101 -9.25 -3.47 -18.12
N PRO A 102 -8.69 -4.43 -18.88
CA PRO A 102 -8.02 -4.15 -20.15
C PRO A 102 -8.90 -3.42 -21.18
N PHE A 103 -10.20 -3.74 -21.22
CA PHE A 103 -11.13 -3.07 -22.13
C PHE A 103 -11.45 -1.65 -21.67
N ALA A 104 -11.64 -1.45 -20.36
CA ALA A 104 -11.89 -0.13 -19.79
C ALA A 104 -10.68 0.81 -19.94
N THR A 105 -9.47 0.28 -19.73
CA THR A 105 -8.21 1.05 -19.75
C THR A 105 -7.63 1.23 -21.15
N LYS A 106 -8.26 0.65 -22.19
CA LYS A 106 -7.87 0.85 -23.59
C LYS A 106 -8.02 2.31 -24.02
N ASN A 107 -9.08 2.98 -23.59
CA ASN A 107 -9.47 4.31 -24.08
C ASN A 107 -9.17 5.45 -23.09
N ILE A 108 -8.85 5.12 -21.83
CA ILE A 108 -8.72 6.07 -20.72
C ILE A 108 -7.32 5.91 -20.10
N VAL A 109 -6.67 7.03 -19.75
CA VAL A 109 -5.38 7.02 -19.06
C VAL A 109 -5.51 6.36 -17.68
N PHE A 110 -4.56 5.50 -17.31
CA PHE A 110 -4.59 4.71 -16.09
C PHE A 110 -4.75 5.54 -14.82
N ARG A 111 -4.19 6.76 -14.76
CA ARG A 111 -4.35 7.66 -13.60
C ARG A 111 -5.81 7.98 -13.29
N TYR A 112 -6.64 8.16 -14.34
CA TYR A 112 -8.05 8.48 -14.19
C TYR A 112 -8.81 7.28 -13.63
N SER A 113 -8.54 6.10 -14.17
CA SER A 113 -9.10 4.85 -13.66
C SER A 113 -8.70 4.60 -12.21
N LEU A 114 -7.47 4.94 -11.82
CA LEU A 114 -6.97 4.74 -10.46
C LEU A 114 -7.73 5.58 -9.43
N TYR A 115 -7.81 6.90 -9.61
CA TYR A 115 -8.50 7.72 -8.60
C TYR A 115 -10.01 7.47 -8.61
N VAL A 116 -10.61 7.10 -9.75
CA VAL A 116 -12.03 6.69 -9.81
C VAL A 116 -12.25 5.43 -8.96
N ALA A 117 -11.35 4.45 -9.03
CA ALA A 117 -11.39 3.26 -8.18
C ALA A 117 -11.26 3.63 -6.69
N TYR A 118 -10.40 4.59 -6.34
CA TYR A 118 -10.28 5.07 -4.97
C TYR A 118 -11.51 5.85 -4.49
N ILE A 119 -12.10 6.72 -5.31
CA ILE A 119 -13.34 7.44 -4.97
C ILE A 119 -14.48 6.44 -4.78
N TRP A 120 -14.61 5.45 -5.66
CA TRP A 120 -15.60 4.38 -5.52
C TRP A 120 -15.43 3.62 -4.20
N ALA A 121 -14.22 3.16 -3.90
CA ALA A 121 -13.97 2.45 -2.66
C ALA A 121 -14.19 3.33 -1.43
N LEU A 122 -13.85 4.62 -1.47
CA LEU A 122 -14.11 5.56 -0.38
C LEU A 122 -15.61 5.73 -0.13
N PHE A 123 -16.39 5.90 -1.21
CA PHE A 123 -17.83 6.03 -1.13
C PHE A 123 -18.48 4.78 -0.53
N CYS A 124 -18.09 3.59 -1.01
CA CYS A 124 -18.59 2.33 -0.46
C CYS A 124 -18.17 2.14 1.01
N MET A 125 -16.93 2.51 1.37
CA MET A 125 -16.45 2.40 2.74
C MET A 125 -17.20 3.34 3.69
N ALA A 126 -17.49 4.58 3.27
CA ALA A 126 -18.28 5.52 4.05
C ALA A 126 -19.71 5.03 4.29
N ILE A 127 -20.36 4.43 3.28
CA ILE A 127 -21.69 3.84 3.44
C ILE A 127 -21.64 2.60 4.33
N TRP A 128 -20.60 1.78 4.20
CA TRP A 128 -20.42 0.60 5.05
C TRP A 128 -20.37 0.99 6.54
N ILE A 129 -19.69 2.08 6.91
CA ILE A 129 -19.66 2.58 8.31
C ILE A 129 -21.07 2.95 8.83
N ILE A 130 -21.92 3.53 7.97
CA ILE A 130 -23.22 4.08 8.40
C ILE A 130 -24.29 2.98 8.47
N PHE A 131 -24.31 2.08 7.49
CA PHE A 131 -25.40 1.11 7.33
C PHE A 131 -25.01 -0.32 7.69
N ASP A 132 -23.72 -0.60 7.87
CA ASP A 132 -23.16 -1.92 8.20
C ASP A 132 -23.65 -3.06 7.29
N LEU A 133 -23.82 -2.76 6.00
CA LEU A 133 -24.25 -3.74 5.02
C LEU A 133 -23.04 -4.41 4.36
N MET A 134 -22.97 -5.74 4.45
CA MET A 134 -21.91 -6.56 3.85
C MET A 134 -21.75 -6.35 2.33
N SER A 135 -22.80 -5.95 1.63
CA SER A 135 -22.72 -5.56 0.22
C SER A 135 -21.72 -4.43 -0.02
N PHE A 136 -21.68 -3.42 0.85
CA PHE A 136 -20.73 -2.30 0.72
C PHE A 136 -19.30 -2.71 1.09
N TYR A 137 -19.13 -3.68 2.00
CA TYR A 137 -17.83 -4.31 2.24
C TYR A 137 -17.27 -4.99 0.97
N ILE A 138 -18.11 -5.75 0.26
CA ILE A 138 -17.73 -6.41 -1.00
C ILE A 138 -17.37 -5.36 -2.07
N LEU A 139 -18.19 -4.31 -2.22
CA LEU A 139 -17.95 -3.25 -3.20
C LEU A 139 -16.68 -2.42 -2.88
N THR A 140 -16.38 -2.21 -1.60
CA THR A 140 -15.13 -1.56 -1.15
C THR A 140 -13.92 -2.39 -1.58
N ASN A 141 -13.94 -3.70 -1.31
CA ASN A 141 -12.89 -4.62 -1.73
C ASN A 141 -12.71 -4.64 -3.26
N MET A 142 -13.81 -4.66 -4.01
CA MET A 142 -13.77 -4.59 -5.47
C MET A 142 -13.05 -3.34 -5.97
N GLY A 143 -13.32 -2.16 -5.40
CA GLY A 143 -12.64 -0.92 -5.77
C GLY A 143 -11.15 -0.94 -5.44
N LEU A 144 -10.78 -1.43 -4.26
CA LEU A 144 -9.38 -1.53 -3.83
C LEU A 144 -8.59 -2.54 -4.67
N LEU A 145 -9.16 -3.71 -4.99
CA LEU A 145 -8.53 -4.72 -5.84
C LEU A 145 -8.34 -4.20 -7.28
N THR A 146 -9.34 -3.47 -7.80
CA THR A 146 -9.22 -2.79 -9.10
C THR A 146 -8.07 -1.78 -9.09
N ALA A 147 -7.94 -0.98 -8.03
CA ALA A 147 -6.84 -0.04 -7.86
C ALA A 147 -5.47 -0.75 -7.82
N MET A 148 -5.36 -1.91 -7.15
CA MET A 148 -4.12 -2.71 -7.14
C MET A 148 -3.71 -3.21 -8.53
N GLN A 149 -4.67 -3.69 -9.33
CA GLN A 149 -4.40 -4.14 -10.71
C GLN A 149 -3.91 -2.98 -11.60
N ILE A 150 -4.50 -1.79 -11.43
CA ILE A 150 -4.08 -0.57 -12.13
C ILE A 150 -2.69 -0.12 -11.67
N LEU A 151 -2.43 -0.09 -10.36
CA LEU A 151 -1.13 0.28 -9.78
C LEU A 151 0.00 -0.62 -10.25
N TYR A 152 -0.25 -1.93 -10.35
CA TYR A 152 0.72 -2.88 -10.89
C TYR A 152 1.11 -2.50 -12.32
N SER A 153 0.11 -2.24 -13.17
CA SER A 153 0.33 -1.83 -14.57
C SER A 153 1.09 -0.51 -14.67
N LEU A 154 0.71 0.48 -13.85
CA LEU A 154 1.39 1.79 -13.78
C LEU A 154 2.86 1.66 -13.34
N THR A 155 3.14 0.79 -12.36
CA THR A 155 4.50 0.56 -11.85
C THR A 155 5.43 0.01 -12.94
N LEU A 156 4.92 -0.91 -13.78
CA LEU A 156 5.67 -1.44 -14.92
C LEU A 156 5.82 -0.42 -16.08
N MET A 157 4.89 0.52 -16.20
CA MET A 157 4.95 1.57 -17.23
C MET A 157 5.87 2.73 -16.83
N ALA A 158 6.05 2.98 -15.53
CA ALA A 158 6.75 4.15 -14.99
C ALA A 158 8.28 4.19 -15.25
N ALA A 159 8.89 3.09 -15.69
CA ALA A 159 10.32 3.03 -15.97
C ALA A 159 10.67 2.38 -17.31
N ALA A 160 11.92 2.58 -17.70
CA ALA A 160 12.52 1.98 -18.88
C ALA A 160 12.48 0.44 -18.82
N PRO A 161 12.31 -0.26 -19.96
CA PRO A 161 12.22 -1.73 -20.03
C PRO A 161 13.39 -2.46 -19.36
N ARG A 162 14.60 -1.87 -19.37
CA ARG A 162 15.81 -2.43 -18.74
C ARG A 162 15.67 -2.62 -17.23
N TYR A 163 14.85 -1.81 -16.56
CA TYR A 163 14.61 -1.89 -15.11
C TYR A 163 13.31 -2.62 -14.75
N ALA A 164 12.53 -3.08 -15.74
CA ALA A 164 11.23 -3.71 -15.51
C ALA A 164 11.31 -4.95 -14.62
N SER A 165 12.36 -5.76 -14.77
CA SER A 165 12.61 -6.94 -13.92
C SER A 165 12.90 -6.59 -12.46
N LYS A 166 13.52 -5.44 -12.20
CA LYS A 166 13.77 -4.96 -10.83
C LYS A 166 12.51 -4.30 -10.24
N LEU A 167 11.68 -3.68 -11.07
CA LEU A 167 10.43 -3.04 -10.67
C LEU A 167 9.29 -4.02 -10.40
N SER A 168 9.30 -5.21 -11.01
CA SER A 168 8.29 -6.23 -10.72
C SER A 168 8.33 -6.71 -9.26
N ALA A 169 9.43 -6.52 -8.54
CA ALA A 169 9.56 -6.81 -7.11
C ALA A 169 8.89 -5.75 -6.21
N PHE A 170 8.60 -4.55 -6.73
CA PHE A 170 8.04 -3.44 -5.93
C PHE A 170 6.64 -3.75 -5.42
N PRO A 171 5.68 -4.22 -6.25
CA PRO A 171 4.34 -4.60 -5.79
C PRO A 171 4.35 -5.70 -4.71
N THR A 172 5.27 -6.68 -4.82
CA THR A 172 5.40 -7.73 -3.81
C THR A 172 5.96 -7.17 -2.50
N THR A 173 6.95 -6.29 -2.58
CA THR A 173 7.55 -5.67 -1.39
C THR A 173 6.56 -4.73 -0.71
N SER A 174 5.84 -3.91 -1.49
CA SER A 174 4.80 -3.02 -0.96
C SER A 174 3.63 -3.80 -0.37
N ARG A 175 3.29 -4.97 -0.92
CA ARG A 175 2.34 -5.91 -0.29
C ARG A 175 2.80 -6.37 1.07
N THR A 176 4.03 -6.86 1.19
CA THR A 176 4.55 -7.35 2.49
C THR A 176 4.61 -6.24 3.53
N VAL A 177 5.14 -5.07 3.14
CA VAL A 177 5.23 -3.89 4.01
C VAL A 177 3.84 -3.39 4.38
N GLY A 178 2.97 -3.20 3.40
CA GLY A 178 1.61 -2.71 3.60
C GLY A 178 0.78 -3.65 4.44
N ASN A 179 0.85 -4.97 4.21
CA ASN A 179 0.14 -5.94 5.02
C ASN A 179 0.61 -5.92 6.49
N SER A 180 1.92 -5.86 6.71
CA SER A 180 2.49 -5.82 8.06
C SER A 180 2.11 -4.55 8.81
N LEU A 181 2.22 -3.39 8.14
CA LEU A 181 1.83 -2.11 8.73
C LEU A 181 0.33 -2.04 9.00
N GLY A 182 -0.49 -2.47 8.04
CA GLY A 182 -1.95 -2.46 8.15
C GLY A 182 -2.42 -3.28 9.34
N LEU A 183 -2.05 -4.57 9.39
CA LEU A 183 -2.41 -5.45 10.49
C LEU A 183 -1.95 -4.88 11.83
N CYS A 184 -0.69 -4.47 11.96
CA CYS A 184 -0.13 -4.05 13.26
C CYS A 184 -0.71 -2.71 13.74
N ILE A 185 -0.97 -1.74 12.86
CA ILE A 185 -1.54 -0.44 13.22
C ILE A 185 -3.03 -0.57 13.52
N PHE A 186 -3.81 -1.14 12.60
CA PHE A 186 -5.27 -1.15 12.74
C PHE A 186 -5.76 -2.15 13.79
N SER A 187 -5.07 -3.28 14.00
CA SER A 187 -5.38 -4.16 15.14
C SER A 187 -5.10 -3.46 16.47
N SER A 188 -3.94 -2.80 16.60
CA SER A 188 -3.56 -2.08 17.82
C SER A 188 -4.55 -0.94 18.16
N ILE A 189 -4.99 -0.18 17.15
CA ILE A 189 -6.01 0.87 17.31
C ILE A 189 -7.34 0.25 17.76
N THR A 190 -7.85 -0.74 17.02
CA THR A 190 -9.13 -1.39 17.29
C THR A 190 -9.16 -1.98 18.71
N GLN A 191 -8.08 -2.67 19.09
CA GLN A 191 -7.98 -3.34 20.38
C GLN A 191 -7.79 -2.36 21.54
N SER A 192 -7.05 -1.28 21.34
CA SER A 192 -6.93 -0.20 22.34
C SER A 192 -8.29 0.43 22.65
N ILE A 193 -9.11 0.66 21.60
CA ILE A 193 -10.46 1.19 21.75
C ILE A 193 -11.39 0.16 22.40
N CYS A 194 -11.29 -1.11 22.00
CA CYS A 194 -12.06 -2.20 22.58
C CYS A 194 -11.81 -2.31 24.10
N ASN A 195 -10.53 -2.33 24.50
CA ASN A 195 -10.13 -2.34 25.91
C ASN A 195 -10.65 -1.12 26.69
N TRP A 196 -10.68 0.06 26.05
CA TRP A 196 -11.23 1.27 26.67
C TRP A 196 -12.75 1.20 26.84
N GLN A 197 -13.49 0.74 25.83
CA GLN A 197 -14.95 0.57 25.90
C GLN A 197 -15.37 -0.52 26.91
N GLN A 198 -14.60 -1.60 27.02
CA GLN A 198 -14.83 -2.64 28.02
C GLN A 198 -14.67 -2.11 29.45
N LYS A 199 -13.71 -1.21 29.71
CA LYS A 199 -13.57 -0.54 31.01
C LYS A 199 -14.79 0.33 31.38
N ILE A 200 -15.54 0.79 30.37
CA ILE A 200 -16.79 1.56 30.54
C ILE A 200 -18.01 0.62 30.68
N GLY A 201 -17.80 -0.70 30.63
CA GLY A 201 -18.83 -1.71 30.86
C GLY A 201 -19.58 -2.18 29.61
N LYS A 202 -19.10 -1.86 28.39
CA LYS A 202 -19.68 -2.41 27.16
C LYS A 202 -19.34 -3.88 26.97
N SER A 203 -20.23 -4.62 26.30
CA SER A 203 -19.96 -5.99 25.88
C SER A 203 -18.74 -6.03 24.95
N HIS A 204 -18.04 -7.16 24.90
CA HIS A 204 -16.87 -7.30 24.02
C HIS A 204 -17.21 -7.08 22.54
N HIS A 205 -18.38 -7.56 22.10
CA HIS A 205 -18.84 -7.42 20.74
C HIS A 205 -19.13 -5.95 20.38
N ASP A 206 -19.88 -5.23 21.22
CA ASP A 206 -20.17 -3.81 20.97
C ASP A 206 -18.91 -2.94 21.02
N ALA A 207 -18.00 -3.25 21.94
CA ALA A 207 -16.70 -2.59 22.04
C ALA A 207 -15.86 -2.79 20.77
N PHE A 208 -15.90 -3.99 20.20
CA PHE A 208 -15.20 -4.32 18.97
C PHE A 208 -15.80 -3.59 17.75
N VAL A 209 -17.13 -3.57 17.62
CA VAL A 209 -17.82 -2.84 16.53
C VAL A 209 -17.48 -1.35 16.54
N ILE A 210 -17.40 -0.73 17.73
CA ILE A 210 -16.99 0.68 17.84
C ILE A 210 -15.51 0.86 17.46
N GLY A 211 -14.65 -0.06 17.89
CA GLY A 211 -13.24 -0.05 17.52
C GLY A 211 -13.03 -0.19 16.02
N SER A 212 -13.78 -1.07 15.36
CA SER A 212 -13.72 -1.27 13.92
C SER A 212 -14.21 -0.03 13.17
N GLN A 213 -15.33 0.57 13.58
CA GLN A 213 -15.84 1.83 12.99
C GLN A 213 -14.81 2.96 13.03
N ILE A 214 -14.12 3.16 14.16
CA ILE A 214 -13.06 4.17 14.28
C ILE A 214 -11.88 3.85 13.37
N SER A 215 -11.47 2.58 13.31
CA SER A 215 -10.41 2.15 12.40
C SER A 215 -10.79 2.37 10.93
N VAL A 216 -12.03 2.12 10.53
CA VAL A 216 -12.52 2.40 9.16
C VAL A 216 -12.55 3.90 8.88
N ILE A 217 -12.91 4.75 9.85
CA ILE A 217 -12.81 6.22 9.69
C ILE A 217 -11.36 6.64 9.39
N ILE A 218 -10.39 6.08 10.10
CA ILE A 218 -8.96 6.34 9.84
C ILE A 218 -8.56 5.84 8.44
N MET A 219 -9.07 4.69 8.00
CA MET A 219 -8.86 4.21 6.63
C MET A 219 -9.46 5.15 5.58
N CYS A 220 -10.64 5.73 5.81
CA CYS A 220 -11.22 6.73 4.92
C CYS A 220 -10.32 7.97 4.79
N ILE A 221 -9.75 8.44 5.91
CA ILE A 221 -8.79 9.56 5.90
C ILE A 221 -7.54 9.18 5.08
N LEU A 222 -6.99 7.99 5.29
CA LEU A 222 -5.84 7.50 4.52
C LEU A 222 -6.18 7.43 3.01
N GLN A 223 -7.38 6.98 2.67
CA GLN A 223 -7.83 6.89 1.29
C GLN A 223 -8.04 8.27 0.63
N LEU A 224 -8.45 9.29 1.39
CA LEU A 224 -8.47 10.68 0.92
C LEU A 224 -7.06 11.16 0.54
N PHE A 225 -6.05 10.86 1.36
CA PHE A 225 -4.66 11.17 1.01
C PHE A 225 -4.21 10.45 -0.27
N MET A 226 -4.61 9.19 -0.44
CA MET A 226 -4.31 8.44 -1.67
C MET A 226 -4.96 9.04 -2.91
N ILE A 227 -6.19 9.57 -2.80
CA ILE A 227 -6.86 10.28 -3.90
C ILE A 227 -6.11 11.57 -4.23
N VAL A 228 -5.69 12.34 -3.23
CA VAL A 228 -4.90 13.57 -3.42
C VAL A 228 -3.57 13.24 -4.14
N ASP A 229 -2.84 12.23 -3.68
CA ASP A 229 -1.60 11.79 -4.33
C ASP A 229 -1.86 11.31 -5.77
N ALA A 230 -2.94 10.58 -6.01
CA ALA A 230 -3.32 10.10 -7.35
C ALA A 230 -3.72 11.21 -8.32
N VAL A 231 -4.29 12.32 -7.83
CA VAL A 231 -4.70 13.46 -8.67
C VAL A 231 -3.53 14.40 -8.94
N PHE A 232 -2.71 14.72 -7.92
CA PHE A 232 -1.71 15.78 -8.02
C PHE A 232 -0.30 15.29 -8.34
N ARG A 233 0.08 14.08 -7.91
CA ARG A 233 1.47 13.60 -8.03
C ARG A 233 1.67 12.57 -9.14
N LEU A 234 0.64 11.85 -9.54
CA LEU A 234 0.71 10.88 -10.63
C LEU A 234 0.69 11.55 -12.01
N GLY A 235 1.77 11.32 -12.77
CA GLY A 235 1.89 11.75 -14.17
C GLY A 235 1.35 10.72 -15.16
N ASN A 236 1.37 11.11 -16.44
CA ASN A 236 1.09 10.23 -17.58
C ASN A 236 2.37 9.52 -18.03
N SER A 237 2.24 8.30 -18.57
CA SER A 237 3.30 7.66 -19.34
C SER A 237 3.16 7.96 -20.83
N ARG A 238 4.28 8.08 -21.55
CA ARG A 238 4.34 8.17 -23.02
C ARG A 238 3.70 6.96 -23.70
N LYS A 239 3.65 5.80 -23.03
CA LYS A 239 2.97 4.59 -23.51
C LYS A 239 1.45 4.76 -23.62
N GLU A 240 0.89 5.85 -23.10
CA GLU A 240 -0.54 6.15 -23.13
C GLU A 240 -0.94 7.19 -24.19
N LEU A 241 -0.04 7.48 -25.14
CA LEU A 241 -0.30 8.37 -26.26
C LEU A 241 -1.59 7.94 -27.00
N GLY A 242 -2.49 8.90 -27.24
CA GLY A 242 -3.76 8.67 -27.94
C GLY A 242 -4.95 8.27 -27.04
N LYS A 243 -4.74 8.09 -25.74
CA LYS A 243 -5.85 7.85 -24.79
C LYS A 243 -6.55 9.16 -24.39
N LYS A 244 -7.84 9.09 -24.05
CA LYS A 244 -8.60 10.25 -23.56
C LYS A 244 -8.04 10.77 -22.24
N GLY A 245 -7.75 12.07 -22.19
CA GLY A 245 -7.20 12.74 -21.00
C GLY A 245 -5.67 12.78 -20.93
N TYR A 246 -4.98 12.23 -21.93
CA TYR A 246 -3.54 12.38 -22.06
C TYR A 246 -3.17 13.85 -22.32
N LYS A 247 -2.12 14.31 -21.64
CA LYS A 247 -1.53 15.65 -21.76
C LYS A 247 -0.02 15.53 -21.63
N ASP A 248 0.71 16.07 -22.60
CA ASP A 248 2.19 16.02 -22.63
C ASP A 248 2.82 16.80 -21.46
N THR A 249 2.14 17.82 -20.94
CA THR A 249 2.61 18.60 -19.78
C THR A 249 2.67 17.80 -18.47
N PHE A 250 2.06 16.61 -18.43
CA PHE A 250 2.00 15.76 -17.24
C PHE A 250 2.85 14.49 -17.36
N ILE A 251 3.76 14.39 -18.33
CA ILE A 251 4.62 13.22 -18.45
C ILE A 251 5.56 13.14 -17.23
N ARG A 252 5.51 12.02 -16.50
CA ARG A 252 6.46 11.70 -15.43
C ARG A 252 6.95 10.28 -15.66
N GLU A 253 8.20 10.14 -16.07
CA GLU A 253 8.86 8.85 -16.29
C GLU A 253 10.28 8.93 -15.74
N LEU A 254 10.80 7.81 -15.24
CA LEU A 254 12.21 7.75 -14.82
C LEU A 254 13.10 7.88 -16.08
N GLN A 255 13.82 8.99 -16.23
CA GLN A 255 14.69 9.23 -17.39
C GLN A 255 15.92 8.29 -17.35
N GLU A 256 16.28 7.70 -18.50
CA GLU A 256 17.40 6.75 -18.62
C GLU A 256 18.75 7.35 -18.20
N GLU A 257 18.98 8.63 -18.50
CA GLU A 257 20.21 9.36 -18.17
C GLU A 257 20.43 9.52 -16.66
N GLU A 258 19.36 9.67 -15.86
CA GLU A 258 19.51 9.72 -14.39
C GLU A 258 19.93 8.37 -13.80
N GLY A 259 19.48 7.27 -14.42
CA GLY A 259 19.86 5.91 -14.01
C GLY A 259 21.32 5.60 -14.32
N GLU A 260 21.80 5.96 -15.52
CA GLU A 260 23.19 5.73 -15.93
C GLU A 260 24.18 6.65 -15.21
N ALA A 261 23.87 7.95 -15.05
CA ALA A 261 24.72 8.86 -14.28
C ALA A 261 24.91 8.41 -12.82
N LEU A 262 23.87 7.81 -12.21
CA LEU A 262 23.96 7.26 -10.86
C LEU A 262 24.74 5.94 -10.81
N LEU A 263 24.58 5.06 -11.80
CA LEU A 263 25.36 3.82 -11.88
C LEU A 263 26.85 4.10 -12.09
N ILE A 264 27.20 5.11 -12.91
CA ILE A 264 28.57 5.56 -13.12
C ILE A 264 29.14 6.19 -11.84
N LYS A 265 28.40 7.10 -11.19
CA LYS A 265 28.84 7.69 -9.92
C LYS A 265 29.02 6.64 -8.81
N ARG A 266 28.20 5.58 -8.83
CA ARG A 266 28.28 4.47 -7.87
C ARG A 266 29.47 3.54 -8.18
N SER A 267 29.73 3.24 -9.45
CA SER A 267 30.89 2.42 -9.83
C SER A 267 32.21 3.13 -9.49
N GLU A 268 32.29 4.45 -9.71
CA GLU A 268 33.43 5.28 -9.29
C GLU A 268 33.64 5.23 -7.77
N SER A 269 32.57 5.36 -6.97
CA SER A 269 32.67 5.29 -5.51
C SER A 269 33.14 3.92 -4.99
N LEU A 270 32.74 2.83 -5.65
CA LEU A 270 33.15 1.47 -5.32
C LEU A 270 34.59 1.18 -5.74
N ILE A 271 35.06 1.75 -6.85
CA ILE A 271 36.45 1.66 -7.30
C ILE A 271 37.36 2.39 -6.31
N VAL A 272 36.97 3.60 -5.88
CA VAL A 272 37.73 4.36 -4.87
C VAL A 272 37.79 3.60 -3.54
N GLN A 273 36.69 3.01 -3.07
CA GLN A 273 36.70 2.21 -1.84
C GLN A 273 37.56 0.94 -1.94
N LYS A 274 37.56 0.25 -3.10
CA LYS A 274 38.44 -0.91 -3.31
C LYS A 274 39.93 -0.52 -3.35
N PHE A 275 40.24 0.71 -3.74
CA PHE A 275 41.60 1.24 -3.70
C PHE A 275 42.08 1.51 -2.27
N PHE A 276 41.20 2.02 -1.39
CA PHE A 276 41.54 2.34 0.00
C PHE A 276 41.53 1.13 0.98
N LEU A 277 40.97 -0.02 0.59
CA LEU A 277 40.94 -1.24 1.41
C LEU A 277 42.09 -2.22 1.11
N LYS A 278 43.10 -1.79 0.34
CA LYS A 278 44.25 -2.62 -0.07
C LYS A 278 45.57 -2.23 0.61
N GLU A 279 45.55 -1.33 1.58
CA GLU A 279 46.66 -1.01 2.49
C GLU A 279 46.35 -1.56 3.89
#